data_AF-A0A946VNX5-F1
#
_entry.id   AF-A0A946VNX5-F1
#
_cell.length_a   1.000
_cell.length_b   1.000
_cell.length_c   1.000
_cell.angle_alpha   90.00
_cell.angle_beta   90.00
_cell.angle_gamma   90.00
#
_symmetry.space_group_name_H-M   'P 1'
#
loop_
_entity.id
_entity.type
_entity.pdbx_description
1 polymer ?
#
loop_
_entity_poly.entity_id
_entity_poly.type
_entity_poly.pdbx_seq_one_letter_code
_entity_poly.pdbx_strand_id
1 'polypeptide(L)' 'GYAFPVAKGGPMFWADQVGLNNIYDKICEFRDRYGEQYWKPAPLLEKLANEGKTFAEWSRENS' A
#
# COMPACT_ATOMS: atom_id res chain seq x y z
N GLY A 1 2.17 -2.86 20.70
CA GLY A 1 2.98 -2.88 19.47
C GLY A 1 2.32 -3.84 18.51
N TYR A 2 2.00 -3.39 17.30
CA TYR A 2 1.37 -4.24 16.27
C TYR A 2 2.27 -5.45 16.04
N ALA A 3 1.76 -6.65 16.37
CA ALA A 3 2.46 -7.93 16.33
C ALA A 3 2.73 -8.41 14.89
N PHE A 4 3.42 -7.59 14.10
CA PHE A 4 3.83 -7.94 12.74
C PHE A 4 5.18 -8.66 12.79
N PRO A 5 5.33 -9.84 12.16
CA PRO A 5 6.59 -10.58 12.18
C PRO A 5 7.73 -9.74 11.60
N VAL A 6 8.76 -9.49 12.41
CA VAL A 6 9.98 -8.77 12.02
C VAL A 6 10.67 -9.44 10.82
N ALA A 7 10.52 -10.76 10.69
CA ALA A 7 11.06 -11.57 9.60
C ALA A 7 10.53 -11.20 8.20
N LYS A 8 9.47 -10.39 8.07
CA LYS A 8 8.96 -9.88 6.79
C LYS A 8 9.27 -8.40 6.55
N GLY A 9 10.15 -7.78 7.35
CA GLY A 9 10.55 -6.37 7.18
C GLY A 9 9.45 -5.35 7.51
N GLY A 10 8.33 -5.80 8.08
CA GLY A 10 7.15 -4.98 8.36
C GLY A 10 6.12 -4.96 7.22
N PRO A 11 4.91 -4.42 7.48
CA PRO A 11 3.83 -4.40 6.49
C PRO A 11 4.19 -3.63 5.22
N MET A 12 5.07 -2.62 5.33
CA MET A 12 5.52 -1.80 4.19
C MET A 12 6.47 -2.58 3.26
N PHE A 13 7.40 -3.36 3.81
CA PHE A 13 8.30 -4.18 3.01
C PHE A 13 7.56 -5.31 2.26
N TRP A 14 6.56 -5.91 2.92
CA TRP A 14 5.70 -6.88 2.25
C TRP A 14 4.85 -6.23 1.15
N ALA A 15 4.34 -5.01 1.38
CA ALA A 15 3.61 -4.26 0.37
C ALA A 15 4.46 -3.98 -0.88
N ASP A 16 5.74 -3.66 -0.69
CA ASP A 16 6.68 -3.45 -1.79
C ASP A 16 6.95 -4.74 -2.59
N GLN A 17 7.00 -5.91 -1.92
CA GLN A 17 7.16 -7.20 -2.61
C GLN A 17 5.91 -7.63 -3.40
N VAL A 18 4.72 -7.33 -2.88
CA VAL A 18 3.45 -7.64 -3.57
C VAL A 18 3.20 -6.68 -4.74
N GLY A 19 3.72 -5.46 -4.64
CA GLY A 19 3.50 -4.37 -5.59
C GLY A 19 2.32 -3.49 -5.21
N LEU A 20 2.54 -2.18 -5.14
CA LEU A 20 1.51 -1.22 -4.74
C LEU A 20 0.32 -1.16 -5.70
N ASN A 21 0.53 -1.45 -6.99
CA ASN A 21 -0.56 -1.59 -7.97
C ASN A 21 -1.60 -2.62 -7.53
N ASN A 22 -1.14 -3.83 -7.19
CA ASN A 22 -2.04 -4.91 -6.78
C ASN A 22 -2.76 -4.58 -5.47
N ILE A 23 -2.11 -3.84 -4.56
CA ILE A 23 -2.72 -3.37 -3.31
C ILE A 23 -3.76 -2.30 -3.58
N TYR A 24 -3.47 -1.33 -4.44
CA TYR A 24 -4.42 -0.29 -4.84
C TYR A 24 -5.66 -0.91 -5.51
N ASP A 25 -5.45 -1.84 -6.46
CA ASP A 25 -6.54 -2.55 -7.14
C ASP A 25 -7.40 -3.31 -6.13
N LYS A 26 -6.78 -4.01 -5.18
CA LYS A 26 -7.51 -4.68 -4.10
C LYS A 26 -8.30 -3.69 -3.25
N ILE A 27 -7.73 -2.55 -2.87
CA ILE A 27 -8.45 -1.53 -2.11
C ILE A 27 -9.63 -0.98 -2.91
N CYS A 28 -9.50 -0.79 -4.22
CA CYS A 28 -10.63 -0.43 -5.08
C CYS A 28 -11.71 -1.51 -5.12
N GLU A 29 -11.35 -2.79 -5.23
CA GLU A 29 -12.33 -3.88 -5.13
C GLU A 29 -13.02 -3.91 -3.75
N PHE A 30 -12.26 -3.69 -2.68
CA PHE A 30 -12.79 -3.65 -1.31
C PHE A 30 -13.68 -2.43 -1.09
N ARG A 31 -13.34 -1.27 -1.67
CA ARG A 31 -14.18 -0.07 -1.71
C ARG A 31 -15.53 -0.39 -2.34
N ASP A 32 -15.52 -1.04 -3.48
CA ASP A 32 -16.75 -1.34 -4.22
C ASP A 32 -17.59 -2.39 -3.48
N ARG A 33 -16.96 -3.30 -2.72
CA ARG A 33 -17.63 -4.36 -1.95
C ARG A 33 -18.14 -3.92 -0.57
N TYR A 34 -17.37 -3.16 0.18
CA TYR A 34 -17.61 -2.83 1.59
C TYR A 34 -17.93 -1.34 1.81
N GLY A 35 -17.84 -0.53 0.76
CA GLY A 35 -18.10 0.90 0.80
C GLY A 35 -16.83 1.74 1.01
N GLU A 36 -16.84 2.91 0.39
CA GLU A 36 -15.78 3.92 0.47
C GLU A 36 -15.50 4.45 1.88
N GLN A 37 -16.45 4.29 2.82
CA GLN A 37 -16.29 4.72 4.20
C GLN A 37 -15.16 3.97 4.93
N TYR A 38 -14.89 2.73 4.54
CA TYR A 38 -13.84 1.89 5.17
C TYR A 38 -12.62 1.69 4.27
N TRP A 39 -12.80 1.78 2.95
CA TRP A 39 -11.78 1.40 1.96
C TRP A 39 -11.46 2.54 0.99
N LYS A 40 -11.43 3.78 1.47
CA LYS A 40 -11.00 4.91 0.65
C LYS A 40 -9.49 4.78 0.33
N PRO A 41 -9.10 4.65 -0.95
CA PRO A 41 -7.67 4.60 -1.30
C PRO A 41 -7.00 5.93 -0.94
N ALA A 42 -5.80 5.86 -0.39
CA ALA A 42 -5.01 7.04 -0.10
C ALA A 42 -4.49 7.65 -1.43
N PRO A 43 -4.53 8.98 -1.61
CA PRO A 43 -4.01 9.63 -2.83
C PRO A 43 -2.52 9.32 -3.07
N LEU A 44 -1.76 9.15 -1.98
CA LEU A 44 -0.37 8.73 -2.07
C LEU A 44 -0.23 7.31 -2.64
N LEU A 45 -1.10 6.39 -2.21
CA LEU A 45 -1.09 5.01 -2.69
C LEU A 45 -1.39 4.97 -4.20
N GLU A 46 -2.39 5.72 -4.63
CA GLU A 46 -2.76 5.86 -6.05
C GLU A 46 -1.60 6.38 -6.90
N LYS A 47 -0.89 7.41 -6.41
CA LYS A 47 0.26 7.97 -7.10
C LYS A 47 1.39 6.95 -7.22
N LEU A 48 1.73 6.27 -6.13
CA LEU A 48 2.80 5.26 -6.11
C LEU A 48 2.46 4.05 -6.98
N ALA A 49 1.19 3.61 -6.95
CA ALA A 49 0.68 2.57 -7.85
C ALA A 49 0.87 3.00 -9.32
N ASN A 50 0.32 4.14 -9.72
CA ASN A 50 0.44 4.64 -11.10
C ASN A 50 1.89 4.86 -11.56
N GLU A 51 2.78 5.31 -10.67
CA GLU A 51 4.20 5.50 -10.96
C GLU A 51 5.00 4.18 -10.95
N GLY A 52 4.40 3.07 -10.52
CA GLY A 52 5.10 1.79 -10.34
C GLY A 52 6.17 1.83 -9.26
N LYS A 53 6.09 2.80 -8.34
CA LYS A 53 7.05 3.02 -7.25
C LYS A 53 6.66 2.25 -6.00
N THR A 54 7.65 2.03 -5.15
CA THR A 54 7.52 1.37 -3.84
C THR A 54 7.41 2.36 -2.68
N PHE A 55 6.88 1.94 -1.53
CA PHE A 55 6.90 2.75 -0.31
C PHE A 55 8.34 3.00 0.18
N ALA A 56 9.23 2.02 0.03
CA ALA A 56 10.65 2.21 0.32
C ALA A 56 11.29 3.32 -0.53
N GLU A 57 10.98 3.37 -1.83
CA GLU A 57 11.44 4.45 -2.71
C GLU A 57 10.85 5.80 -2.31
N TRP A 58 9.54 5.87 -2.06
CA TRP A 58 8.89 7.09 -1.60
C TRP A 58 9.48 7.61 -0.28
N SER A 59 9.74 6.70 0.66
CA SER A 59 10.36 7.03 1.95
C SER A 59 11.80 7.50 1.80
N ARG A 60 12.54 7.01 0.79
CA ARG A 60 13.89 7.48 0.47
C ARG A 60 13.86 8.85 -0.21
N GLU A 61 12.86 9.11 -1.05
CA GLU A 61 12.68 10.40 -1.74
C GLU A 61 12.19 11.52 -0.79
N ASN A 62 11.47 11.20 0.28
CA ASN A 62 10.94 12.16 1.26
C ASN A 62 11.71 12.17 2.60
N SER A 63 12.95 11.67 2.62
CA SER A 63 13.83 11.70 3.80
C SER A 63 14.87 12.81 3.76
#